data_AF-A0ABD4Z192-F1
#
_entry.id   AF-A0ABD4Z192-F1
#
_cell.length_a   1.000
_cell.length_b   1.000
_cell.length_c   1.000
_cell.angle_alpha   90.00
_cell.angle_beta   90.00
_cell.angle_gamma   90.00
#
_symmetry.space_group_name_H-M   'P 1'
#
loop_
_entity.id
_entity.type
_entity.pdbx_description
1 polymer ?
#
loop_
_entity_poly.entity_id
_entity_poly.type
_entity_poly.pdbx_seq_one_letter_code
_entity_poly.pdbx_strand_id
1 'polypeptide(L)'
;MESPAGSIYKCSQSGIEAKLTSNTNHKKFLDITSYAPFAYGVIYLANILIFSLIYAAAFAGDFKGDSVNYVQALYFSVVTVTTLGYGDLTPRLDSVPLLLAVIAQVVLGVLTIGLFLNSISHKLSERKDLAQKEFEEEVERNSLKKLLTILRPALVKYMEVLSETYKVTTTKDTGDFVKIFPKDLFFQDYYDQISRQNFFSKETRYGVGVMTWGEFIEQENTRFTDRIDDFLNKFATSLPIDLIELLVSLKEHSFLHHCKQAKQMSQVERDLGNMFPRVHLLTIEHSSVNIPEKPNSIRDFHEKLLSLIAKLDENTLGERISMTVDLRKGVTAPSIGSAIAEIIKFGPFEPKNN
;
A
#
# COMPACT_ATOMS: atom_id res chain seq x y z
N MET A 1 -35.50 -21.13 31.42
CA MET A 1 -34.24 -21.51 32.08
C MET A 1 -33.12 -20.90 31.26
N GLU A 2 -32.83 -19.64 31.53
CA GLU A 2 -31.79 -18.88 30.83
C GLU A 2 -30.45 -19.09 31.55
N SER A 3 -29.40 -19.35 30.75
CA SER A 3 -28.02 -19.50 31.19
C SER A 3 -27.26 -18.18 31.02
N PRO A 4 -26.37 -17.78 31.96
CA PRO A 4 -25.74 -16.47 31.95
C PRO A 4 -24.39 -16.50 31.24
N ALA A 5 -24.27 -15.78 30.12
CA ALA A 5 -22.97 -15.49 29.48
C ALA A 5 -22.98 -14.07 28.91
N GLY A 6 -22.83 -13.08 29.80
CA GLY A 6 -22.85 -11.66 29.42
C GLY A 6 -22.13 -10.79 30.44
N SER A 7 -20.83 -11.00 30.66
CA SER A 7 -20.06 -10.16 31.60
C SER A 7 -18.57 -10.01 31.31
N ILE A 8 -18.06 -10.32 30.10
CA ILE A 8 -16.60 -10.24 29.84
C ILE A 8 -16.19 -9.14 28.83
N TYR A 9 -17.12 -8.47 28.15
CA TYR A 9 -16.76 -7.48 27.11
C TYR A 9 -16.96 -6.01 27.48
N LYS A 10 -17.09 -5.65 28.76
CA LYS A 10 -17.28 -4.25 29.18
C LYS A 10 -16.11 -3.58 29.92
N CYS A 11 -14.98 -4.27 30.11
CA CYS A 11 -13.85 -3.75 30.90
C CYS A 11 -12.62 -3.30 30.08
N SER A 12 -12.72 -3.15 28.75
CA SER A 12 -11.57 -2.73 27.91
C SER A 12 -11.76 -1.42 27.16
N GLN A 13 -12.96 -0.80 27.16
CA GLN A 13 -13.18 0.47 26.44
C GLN A 13 -13.10 1.71 27.34
N SER A 14 -13.24 1.60 28.66
CA SER A 14 -13.10 2.74 29.58
C SER A 14 -11.65 3.19 29.82
N GLY A 15 -10.66 2.35 29.48
CA GLY A 15 -9.23 2.65 29.65
C GLY A 15 -8.55 3.32 28.45
N ILE A 16 -9.20 3.36 27.28
CA ILE A 16 -8.61 3.91 26.05
C ILE A 16 -9.10 5.36 25.81
N GLU A 17 -10.32 5.70 26.19
CA GLU A 17 -10.81 7.09 26.10
C GLU A 17 -10.24 8.01 27.19
N ALA A 18 -9.80 7.48 28.33
CA ALA A 18 -9.18 8.26 29.40
C ALA A 18 -7.71 8.67 29.13
N LYS A 19 -7.11 8.20 28.03
CA LYS A 19 -5.73 8.51 27.65
C LYS A 19 -5.59 9.51 26.49
N LEU A 20 -6.71 10.03 25.98
CA LEU A 20 -6.73 11.06 24.94
C LEU A 20 -7.06 12.49 25.44
N THR A 21 -7.25 12.67 26.75
CA THR A 21 -7.65 13.98 27.32
C THR A 21 -6.73 14.52 28.41
N SER A 22 -5.56 13.92 28.63
CA SER A 22 -4.54 14.52 29.50
C SER A 22 -3.46 15.24 28.69
N ASN A 23 -3.49 16.56 28.83
CA ASN A 23 -2.33 17.45 28.76
C ASN A 23 -1.95 18.07 27.40
N THR A 24 -2.89 18.75 26.74
CA THR A 24 -2.58 19.71 25.64
C THR A 24 -2.60 21.18 26.06
N ASN A 25 -2.90 21.50 27.33
CA ASN A 25 -3.10 22.89 27.76
C ASN A 25 -1.95 23.55 28.54
N HIS A 26 -0.86 22.83 28.87
CA HIS A 26 0.27 23.42 29.59
C HIS A 26 1.40 24.00 28.71
N LYS A 27 1.30 23.89 27.37
CA LYS A 27 2.35 24.31 26.42
C LYS A 27 2.21 25.73 25.84
N LYS A 28 1.14 26.48 26.10
CA LYS A 28 0.87 27.74 25.37
C LYS A 28 1.60 29.00 25.87
N PHE A 29 2.18 29.00 27.07
CA PHE A 29 2.80 30.23 27.61
C PHE A 29 4.29 30.40 27.25
N LEU A 30 4.95 29.35 26.74
CA LEU A 30 6.37 29.34 26.39
C LEU A 30 6.64 28.96 24.92
N ASP A 31 5.62 29.00 24.07
CA ASP A 31 5.74 28.64 22.64
C ASP A 31 6.33 29.78 21.80
N ILE A 32 7.33 30.47 22.36
CA ILE A 32 8.10 31.53 21.70
C ILE A 32 8.89 30.96 20.52
N THR A 33 8.97 29.63 20.34
CA THR A 33 9.63 28.93 19.23
C THR A 33 8.72 28.63 18.02
N SER A 34 7.41 28.92 18.11
CA SER A 34 6.41 28.54 17.10
C SER A 34 6.13 29.62 16.05
N TYR A 35 6.65 30.83 16.21
CA TYR A 35 6.40 31.92 15.28
C TYR A 35 7.10 31.70 13.93
N ALA A 36 6.55 32.28 12.87
CA ALA A 36 7.20 32.23 11.56
C ALA A 36 8.58 32.90 11.61
N PRO A 37 9.59 32.42 10.86
CA PRO A 37 10.92 33.03 10.82
C PRO A 37 10.90 34.55 10.59
N PHE A 38 9.97 35.00 9.74
CA PHE A 38 9.77 36.43 9.47
C PHE A 38 9.47 37.26 10.71
N ALA A 39 8.73 36.72 11.69
CA ALA A 39 8.39 37.43 12.93
C ALA A 39 9.64 37.76 13.76
N TYR A 40 10.58 36.81 13.91
CA TYR A 40 11.83 37.09 14.62
C TYR A 40 12.69 38.11 13.86
N GLY A 41 12.66 38.09 12.53
CA GLY A 41 13.31 39.12 11.71
C GLY A 41 12.75 40.53 11.98
N VAL A 42 11.42 40.65 12.08
CA VAL A 42 10.76 41.91 12.44
C VAL A 42 11.11 42.33 13.88
N ILE A 43 11.12 41.40 14.84
CA ILE A 43 11.52 41.68 16.24
C ILE A 43 12.98 42.15 16.30
N TYR A 44 13.88 41.53 15.53
CA TYR A 44 15.29 41.92 15.44
C TYR A 44 15.45 43.34 14.87
N LEU A 45 14.70 43.67 13.80
CA LEU A 45 14.69 45.03 13.24
C LEU A 45 14.10 46.06 14.23
N ALA A 46 13.02 45.69 14.93
CA ALA A 46 12.41 46.55 15.94
C ALA A 46 13.38 46.82 17.11
N ASN A 47 14.16 45.82 17.53
CA ASN A 47 15.23 45.99 18.52
C ASN A 47 16.19 47.11 18.11
N ILE A 48 16.67 47.10 16.85
CA ILE A 48 17.55 48.16 16.32
C ILE A 48 16.90 49.54 16.42
N LEU A 49 15.66 49.67 15.93
CA LEU A 49 15.00 50.98 15.89
C LEU A 49 14.65 51.52 17.29
N ILE A 50 14.23 50.65 18.20
CA ILE A 50 13.88 51.03 19.57
C ILE A 50 15.13 51.46 20.33
N PHE A 51 16.22 50.68 20.28
CA PHE A 51 17.45 51.02 20.98
C PHE A 51 18.15 52.23 20.37
N SER A 52 18.11 52.39 19.04
CA SER A 52 18.54 53.63 18.37
C SER A 52 17.83 54.88 18.92
N LEU A 53 16.50 54.82 19.08
CA LEU A 53 15.74 55.92 19.66
C LEU A 53 16.08 56.16 21.13
N ILE A 54 16.25 55.10 21.92
CA ILE A 54 16.66 55.18 23.33
C ILE A 54 18.04 55.87 23.45
N TYR A 55 19.02 55.48 22.62
CA TYR A 55 20.35 56.10 22.64
C TYR A 55 20.31 57.58 22.25
N ALA A 56 19.54 57.94 21.22
CA ALA A 56 19.43 59.33 20.77
C ALA A 56 18.63 60.23 21.73
N ALA A 57 17.58 59.70 22.37
CA ALA A 57 16.68 60.51 23.19
C ALA A 57 17.09 60.57 24.67
N ALA A 58 17.55 59.45 25.23
CA ALA A 58 17.84 59.34 26.66
C ALA A 58 19.34 59.43 26.99
N PHE A 59 20.22 59.10 26.04
CA PHE A 59 21.66 58.91 26.32
C PHE A 59 22.60 59.66 25.37
N ALA A 60 22.13 60.67 24.62
CA ALA A 60 22.95 61.37 23.63
C ALA A 60 24.24 61.97 24.21
N GLY A 61 24.23 62.39 25.48
CA GLY A 61 25.39 62.96 26.17
C GLY A 61 26.28 61.97 26.92
N ASP A 62 25.88 60.69 26.99
CA ASP A 62 26.54 59.66 27.80
C ASP A 62 27.64 58.88 27.05
N PHE A 63 27.95 59.29 25.82
CA PHE A 63 29.05 58.75 25.02
C PHE A 63 30.34 59.55 25.23
N LYS A 64 31.49 58.92 24.99
CA LYS A 64 32.78 59.61 25.04
C LYS A 64 32.87 60.60 23.87
N GLY A 65 33.22 61.87 24.16
CA GLY A 65 33.31 62.93 23.15
C GLY A 65 32.04 63.78 23.05
N ASP A 66 31.70 64.17 21.82
CA ASP A 66 30.53 65.00 21.50
C ASP A 66 29.21 64.23 21.64
N SER A 67 28.10 64.97 21.74
CA SER A 67 26.76 64.38 21.82
C SER A 67 26.40 63.61 20.55
N VAL A 68 25.86 62.41 20.72
CA VAL A 68 25.50 61.50 19.63
C VAL A 68 24.18 61.94 18.98
N ASN A 69 24.20 62.12 17.66
CA ASN A 69 22.98 62.39 16.88
C ASN A 69 22.24 61.08 16.53
N TYR A 70 21.00 61.18 16.03
CA TYR A 70 20.19 59.99 15.72
C TYR A 70 20.85 59.00 14.76
N VAL A 71 21.57 59.50 13.74
CA VAL A 71 22.25 58.64 12.75
C VAL A 71 23.38 57.85 13.41
N GLN A 72 24.18 58.51 14.26
CA GLN A 72 25.23 57.86 15.04
C GLN A 72 24.66 56.87 16.07
N ALA A 73 23.51 57.18 16.69
CA ALA A 73 22.81 56.28 17.60
C ALA A 73 22.24 55.04 16.88
N LEU A 74 21.69 55.19 15.68
CA LEU A 74 21.27 54.08 14.81
C LEU A 74 22.44 53.20 14.43
N TYR A 75 23.54 53.83 14.00
CA TYR A 75 24.78 53.13 13.67
C TYR A 75 25.31 52.34 14.88
N PHE A 76 25.39 52.96 16.06
CA PHE A 76 25.79 52.28 17.30
C PHE A 76 24.88 51.09 17.59
N SER A 77 23.56 51.28 17.54
CA SER A 77 22.58 50.21 17.77
C SER A 77 22.75 49.04 16.80
N VAL A 78 22.97 49.29 15.50
CA VAL A 78 23.24 48.25 14.49
C VAL A 78 24.52 47.48 14.81
N VAL A 79 25.62 48.20 15.07
CA VAL A 79 26.94 47.62 15.36
C VAL A 79 26.94 46.81 16.66
N THR A 80 26.16 47.24 17.65
CA THR A 80 25.98 46.54 18.93
C THR A 80 25.16 45.27 18.78
N VAL A 81 24.00 45.31 18.12
CA VAL A 81 23.13 44.11 17.97
C VAL A 81 23.72 43.07 17.02
N THR A 82 24.51 43.51 16.04
CA THR A 82 25.26 42.62 15.14
C THR A 82 26.55 42.11 15.78
N THR A 83 26.84 42.50 17.02
CA THR A 83 28.05 42.12 17.77
C THR A 83 29.36 42.51 17.08
N LEU A 84 29.33 43.47 16.16
CA LEU A 84 30.51 43.97 15.44
C LEU A 84 31.41 44.81 16.34
N GLY A 85 30.82 45.71 17.13
CA GLY A 85 31.51 46.45 18.20
C GLY A 85 32.77 47.23 17.79
N TYR A 86 32.71 48.05 16.73
CA TYR A 86 33.88 48.75 16.18
C TYR A 86 34.61 49.69 17.16
N GLY A 87 33.94 50.20 18.19
CA GLY A 87 34.54 50.99 19.27
C GLY A 87 34.76 52.48 18.94
N ASP A 88 34.31 52.93 17.77
CA ASP A 88 34.29 54.33 17.35
C ASP A 88 33.30 55.18 18.17
N LEU A 89 32.16 54.61 18.54
CA LEU A 89 31.26 55.16 19.54
C LEU A 89 31.33 54.31 20.81
N THR A 90 31.79 54.91 21.91
CA THR A 90 32.01 54.19 23.17
C THR A 90 31.21 54.84 24.31
N PRO A 91 30.40 54.06 25.05
CA PRO A 91 29.69 54.58 26.23
C PRO A 91 30.68 55.00 27.31
N ARG A 92 30.34 56.06 28.07
CA ARG A 92 31.11 56.43 29.27
C ARG A 92 30.92 55.35 30.33
N LEU A 93 32.02 54.98 30.99
CA LEU A 93 32.00 53.92 32.00
C LEU A 93 31.20 54.32 33.26
N ASP A 94 31.09 55.64 33.50
CA ASP A 94 30.37 56.21 34.64
C ASP A 94 28.84 56.21 34.43
N SER A 95 28.38 56.05 33.18
CA SER A 95 26.95 56.04 32.82
C SER A 95 26.39 54.61 32.90
N VAL A 96 26.21 54.12 34.14
CA VAL A 96 25.63 52.80 34.43
C VAL A 96 24.32 52.50 33.66
N PRO A 97 23.36 53.43 33.53
CA PRO A 97 22.12 53.17 32.78
C PRO A 97 22.33 52.89 31.29
N LEU A 98 23.29 53.56 30.64
CA LEU A 98 23.65 53.33 29.24
C LEU A 98 24.27 51.94 29.07
N LEU A 99 25.18 51.56 29.99
CA LEU A 99 25.81 50.24 29.95
C LEU A 99 24.77 49.11 30.10
N LEU A 100 23.78 49.29 30.99
CA LEU A 100 22.66 48.35 31.13
C LEU A 100 21.82 48.25 29.86
N ALA A 101 21.54 49.38 29.19
CA ALA A 101 20.81 49.39 27.92
C ALA A 101 21.59 48.65 26.81
N VAL A 102 22.91 48.83 26.73
CA VAL A 102 23.78 48.10 25.78
C VAL A 102 23.75 46.60 26.06
N ILE A 103 23.91 46.18 27.31
CA ILE A 103 23.85 44.76 27.69
C ILE A 103 22.47 44.17 27.34
N ALA A 104 21.39 44.89 27.67
CA ALA A 104 20.03 44.46 27.34
C ALA A 104 19.82 44.30 25.82
N GLN A 105 20.34 45.24 25.02
CA GLN A 105 20.26 45.16 23.57
C GLN A 105 20.97 43.91 23.04
N VAL A 106 22.21 43.66 23.48
CA VAL A 106 23.00 42.50 23.04
C VAL A 106 22.30 41.19 23.40
N VAL A 107 21.81 41.06 24.64
CA VAL A 107 21.10 39.85 25.09
C VAL A 107 19.85 39.61 24.24
N LEU A 108 19.04 40.64 24.00
CA LEU A 108 17.85 40.53 23.15
C LEU A 108 18.19 40.18 21.70
N GLY A 109 19.25 40.78 21.15
CA GLY A 109 19.73 40.50 19.80
C GLY A 109 20.18 39.06 19.61
N VAL A 110 21.01 38.55 20.52
CA VAL A 110 21.51 37.15 20.48
C VAL A 110 20.38 36.14 20.66
N LEU A 111 19.43 36.42 21.57
CA LEU A 111 18.26 35.55 21.75
C LEU A 111 17.38 35.50 20.50
N THR A 112 17.09 36.66 19.90
CA THR A 112 16.20 36.74 18.73
C THR A 112 16.81 36.10 17.48
N ILE A 113 18.11 36.29 17.22
CA ILE A 113 18.79 35.61 16.09
C ILE A 113 18.88 34.10 16.32
N GLY A 114 19.10 33.64 17.55
CA GLY A 114 19.09 32.21 17.89
C GLY A 114 17.74 31.56 17.63
N LEU A 115 16.65 32.23 18.04
CA LEU A 115 15.29 31.77 17.78
C LEU A 115 14.95 31.79 16.27
N PHE A 116 15.41 32.82 15.55
CA PHE A 116 15.26 32.89 14.10
C PHE A 116 15.92 31.69 13.40
N LEU A 117 17.19 31.41 13.71
CA LEU A 117 17.92 30.28 13.15
C LEU A 117 17.26 28.93 13.48
N ASN A 118 16.79 28.77 14.71
CA ASN A 118 16.06 27.56 15.12
C ASN A 118 14.79 27.35 14.28
N SER A 119 14.00 28.41 14.09
CA SER A 119 12.76 28.34 13.30
C SER A 119 13.00 28.00 11.82
N ILE A 120 14.10 28.50 11.24
CA ILE A 120 14.51 28.15 9.87
C ILE A 120 14.94 26.69 9.80
N SER A 121 15.76 26.25 10.77
CA SER A 121 16.25 24.87 10.83
C SER A 121 15.11 23.87 10.85
N HIS A 122 14.11 24.08 11.71
CA HIS A 122 12.92 23.23 11.78
C HIS A 122 12.15 23.18 10.45
N LYS A 123 11.86 24.34 9.84
CA LYS A 123 11.13 24.38 8.55
C LYS A 123 11.90 23.73 7.40
N LEU A 124 13.23 23.86 7.38
CA LEU A 124 14.06 23.22 6.36
C LEU A 124 14.13 21.71 6.59
N SER A 125 14.24 21.27 7.84
CA SER A 125 14.21 19.85 8.20
C SER A 125 12.89 19.22 7.79
N GLU A 126 11.75 19.82 8.16
CA GLU A 126 10.42 19.30 7.80
C GLU A 126 10.26 19.16 6.28
N ARG A 127 10.71 20.16 5.50
CA ARG A 127 10.67 20.08 4.03
C ARG A 127 11.54 18.97 3.47
N LYS A 128 12.72 18.76 4.05
CA LYS A 128 13.61 17.66 3.64
C LYS A 128 13.02 16.30 4.01
N ASP A 129 12.47 16.16 5.21
CA ASP A 129 11.85 14.93 5.70
C ASP A 129 10.63 14.56 4.86
N LEU A 130 9.81 15.55 4.46
CA LEU A 130 8.67 15.34 3.55
C LEU A 130 9.13 14.91 2.15
N ALA A 131 10.08 15.65 1.56
CA ALA A 131 10.59 15.32 0.23
C ALA A 131 11.28 13.95 0.19
N GLN A 132 11.97 13.58 1.27
CA GLN A 132 12.61 12.27 1.41
C GLN A 132 11.55 11.16 1.49
N LYS A 133 10.49 11.34 2.29
CA LYS A 133 9.38 10.38 2.38
C LYS A 133 8.67 10.20 1.05
N GLU A 134 8.35 11.30 0.36
CA GLU A 134 7.71 11.24 -0.97
C GLU A 134 8.60 10.50 -1.98
N PHE A 135 9.91 10.71 -1.94
CA PHE A 135 10.86 10.01 -2.79
C PHE A 135 10.95 8.51 -2.46
N GLU A 136 11.00 8.14 -1.18
CA GLU A 136 11.00 6.74 -0.73
C GLU A 136 9.73 6.01 -1.16
N GLU A 137 8.56 6.61 -0.94
CA GLU A 137 7.27 6.06 -1.37
C GLU A 137 7.20 5.86 -2.90
N GLU A 138 7.74 6.80 -3.66
CA GLU A 138 7.79 6.70 -5.13
C GLU A 138 8.75 5.60 -5.60
N VAL A 139 9.89 5.42 -4.93
CA VAL A 139 10.83 4.33 -5.21
C VAL A 139 10.21 2.97 -4.89
N GLU A 140 9.55 2.83 -3.74
CA GLU A 140 8.85 1.61 -3.35
C GLU A 140 7.73 1.26 -4.33
N ARG A 141 6.90 2.26 -4.69
CA ARG A 141 5.81 2.09 -5.66
C ARG A 141 6.32 1.65 -7.03
N ASN A 142 7.39 2.28 -7.52
CA ASN A 142 7.99 1.91 -8.81
C ASN A 142 8.65 0.53 -8.77
N SER A 143 9.25 0.15 -7.65
CA SER A 143 9.79 -1.19 -7.43
C SER A 143 8.66 -2.24 -7.48
N LEU A 144 7.60 -2.03 -6.70
CA LEU A 144 6.44 -2.92 -6.67
C LEU A 144 5.80 -3.10 -8.05
N LYS A 145 5.63 -2.01 -8.81
CA LYS A 145 5.12 -2.05 -10.18
C LYS A 145 5.96 -2.94 -11.10
N LYS A 146 7.29 -2.85 -11.03
CA LYS A 146 8.19 -3.72 -11.81
C LYS A 146 8.03 -5.18 -11.40
N LEU A 147 7.98 -5.47 -10.10
CA LEU A 147 7.81 -6.82 -9.57
C LEU A 147 6.46 -7.43 -10.00
N LEU A 148 5.36 -6.69 -9.89
CA LEU A 148 4.04 -7.15 -10.35
C LEU A 148 4.00 -7.38 -11.87
N THR A 149 4.73 -6.57 -12.65
CA THR A 149 4.88 -6.79 -14.09
C THR A 149 5.61 -8.11 -14.39
N ILE A 150 6.60 -8.49 -13.58
CA ILE A 150 7.30 -9.79 -13.69
C ILE A 150 6.39 -10.96 -13.29
N LEU A 151 5.50 -10.78 -12.31
CA LEU A 151 4.54 -11.82 -11.89
C LEU A 151 3.42 -12.04 -12.91
N ARG A 152 3.05 -11.01 -13.69
CA ARG A 152 1.93 -11.04 -14.63
C ARG A 152 1.88 -12.29 -15.53
N PRO A 153 2.96 -12.76 -16.18
CA PRO A 153 2.90 -13.94 -17.04
C PRO A 153 2.49 -15.21 -16.31
N ALA A 154 2.78 -15.33 -15.01
CA ALA A 154 2.31 -16.46 -14.20
C ALA A 154 0.79 -16.43 -14.05
N LEU A 155 0.22 -15.25 -13.75
CA LEU A 155 -1.23 -15.07 -13.62
C LEU A 155 -1.94 -15.25 -14.95
N VAL A 156 -1.45 -14.64 -16.03
CA VAL A 156 -2.04 -14.75 -17.36
C VAL A 156 -2.10 -16.21 -17.79
N LYS A 157 -1.01 -16.97 -17.60
CA LYS A 157 -1.00 -18.39 -17.94
C LYS A 157 -2.01 -19.19 -17.13
N TYR A 158 -2.16 -18.89 -15.86
CA TYR A 158 -3.12 -19.59 -15.03
C TYR A 158 -4.57 -19.21 -15.37
N MET A 159 -4.81 -17.95 -15.74
CA MET A 159 -6.11 -17.51 -16.26
C MET A 159 -6.49 -18.26 -17.56
N GLU A 160 -5.52 -18.59 -18.42
CA GLU A 160 -5.80 -19.46 -19.57
C GLU A 160 -6.37 -20.82 -19.13
N VAL A 161 -5.81 -21.43 -18.08
CA VAL A 161 -6.27 -22.72 -17.53
C VAL A 161 -7.70 -22.61 -16.98
N LEU A 162 -8.00 -21.54 -16.24
CA LEU A 162 -9.36 -21.30 -15.73
C LEU A 162 -10.35 -21.01 -16.86
N SER A 163 -9.92 -20.33 -17.92
CA SER A 163 -10.75 -20.10 -19.10
C SER A 163 -11.03 -21.40 -19.89
N GLU A 164 -10.04 -22.29 -19.98
CA GLU A 164 -10.19 -23.60 -20.60
C GLU A 164 -11.14 -24.47 -19.77
N THR A 165 -11.00 -24.40 -18.44
CA THR A 165 -11.92 -25.05 -17.49
C THR A 165 -13.35 -24.56 -17.68
N TYR A 166 -13.57 -23.26 -17.80
CA TYR A 166 -14.89 -22.71 -18.10
C TYR A 166 -15.43 -23.22 -19.44
N LYS A 167 -14.61 -23.19 -20.49
CA LYS A 167 -15.01 -23.63 -21.83
C LYS A 167 -15.50 -25.08 -21.87
N VAL A 168 -14.85 -25.98 -21.13
CA VAL A 168 -15.17 -27.42 -21.14
C VAL A 168 -16.26 -27.82 -20.14
N THR A 169 -16.72 -26.87 -19.31
CA THR A 169 -17.77 -27.09 -18.29
C THR A 169 -19.04 -26.29 -18.55
N THR A 170 -18.97 -25.23 -19.34
CA THR A 170 -20.12 -24.37 -19.65
C THR A 170 -21.11 -25.07 -20.59
N THR A 171 -22.40 -24.88 -20.30
CA THR A 171 -23.50 -25.28 -21.19
C THR A 171 -23.97 -24.14 -22.08
N LYS A 172 -23.39 -22.94 -21.94
CA LYS A 172 -23.73 -21.76 -22.73
C LYS A 172 -23.04 -21.85 -24.10
N ASP A 173 -23.84 -21.83 -25.17
CA ASP A 173 -23.39 -21.72 -26.56
C ASP A 173 -23.78 -20.33 -27.08
N THR A 174 -22.80 -19.47 -27.30
CA THR A 174 -23.02 -18.11 -27.82
C THR A 174 -22.74 -18.01 -29.31
N GLY A 175 -22.23 -19.07 -29.95
CA GLY A 175 -21.93 -19.06 -31.38
C GLY A 175 -20.79 -18.14 -31.82
N ASP A 176 -20.08 -17.51 -30.89
CA ASP A 176 -18.98 -16.57 -31.16
C ASP A 176 -17.94 -16.53 -30.02
N PHE A 177 -16.82 -15.85 -30.25
CA PHE A 177 -15.82 -15.53 -29.23
C PHE A 177 -16.36 -14.53 -28.22
N VAL A 178 -16.23 -14.85 -26.93
CA VAL A 178 -16.66 -13.97 -25.84
C VAL A 178 -15.44 -13.44 -25.10
N LYS A 179 -15.30 -12.12 -25.04
CA LYS A 179 -14.32 -11.45 -24.19
C LYS A 179 -14.87 -11.36 -22.77
N ILE A 180 -14.15 -11.93 -21.80
CA ILE A 180 -14.57 -12.05 -20.40
C ILE A 180 -13.45 -11.51 -19.51
N PHE A 181 -13.81 -10.68 -18.52
CA PHE A 181 -12.88 -10.28 -17.47
C PHE A 181 -12.97 -11.26 -16.28
N PRO A 182 -11.88 -11.50 -15.53
CA PRO A 182 -11.86 -12.43 -14.41
C PRO A 182 -13.01 -12.20 -13.41
N LYS A 183 -13.26 -10.94 -13.05
CA LYS A 183 -14.35 -10.53 -12.15
C LYS A 183 -15.75 -10.90 -12.66
N ASP A 184 -15.91 -11.00 -13.98
CA ASP A 184 -17.18 -11.28 -14.62
C ASP A 184 -17.35 -12.80 -14.85
N LEU A 185 -16.27 -13.57 -14.75
CA LEU A 185 -16.25 -15.02 -14.88
C LEU A 185 -16.57 -15.71 -13.55
N PHE A 186 -15.96 -15.27 -12.45
CA PHE A 186 -15.98 -15.97 -11.16
C PHE A 186 -17.24 -15.66 -10.34
N PHE A 187 -18.37 -16.16 -10.82
CA PHE A 187 -19.67 -16.12 -10.13
C PHE A 187 -20.19 -17.53 -9.83
N GLN A 188 -21.33 -17.59 -9.13
CA GLN A 188 -21.99 -18.83 -8.72
C GLN A 188 -22.13 -19.85 -9.85
N ASP A 189 -22.57 -19.42 -11.03
CA ASP A 189 -22.67 -20.28 -12.23
C ASP A 189 -21.36 -20.99 -12.56
N TYR A 190 -20.24 -20.25 -12.52
CA TYR A 190 -18.92 -20.79 -12.80
C TYR A 190 -18.50 -21.77 -11.70
N TYR A 191 -18.72 -21.42 -10.43
CA TYR A 191 -18.35 -22.30 -9.31
C TYR A 191 -19.12 -23.62 -9.32
N ASP A 192 -20.42 -23.57 -9.62
CA ASP A 192 -21.27 -24.75 -9.77
C ASP A 192 -20.79 -25.63 -10.94
N GLN A 193 -20.35 -25.02 -12.05
CA GLN A 193 -19.82 -25.73 -13.22
C GLN A 193 -18.50 -26.44 -12.91
N ILE A 194 -17.53 -25.73 -12.35
CA ILE A 194 -16.21 -26.30 -12.09
C ILE A 194 -16.26 -27.38 -11.01
N SER A 195 -17.28 -27.38 -10.15
CA SER A 195 -17.50 -28.45 -9.17
C SER A 195 -17.83 -29.81 -9.80
N ARG A 196 -18.39 -29.82 -11.02
CA ARG A 196 -18.88 -31.01 -11.73
C ARG A 196 -17.92 -31.54 -12.80
N GLN A 197 -16.67 -31.10 -12.77
CA GLN A 197 -15.65 -31.50 -13.74
C GLN A 197 -15.37 -33.02 -13.70
N ASN A 198 -15.30 -33.64 -14.88
CA ASN A 198 -14.83 -35.02 -15.02
C ASN A 198 -13.30 -35.06 -15.22
N PHE A 199 -12.55 -35.23 -14.14
CA PHE A 199 -11.08 -35.32 -14.20
C PHE A 199 -10.56 -36.55 -14.97
N PHE A 200 -11.39 -37.56 -15.21
CA PHE A 200 -10.98 -38.80 -15.89
C PHE A 200 -11.19 -38.75 -17.40
N SER A 201 -11.67 -37.63 -17.93
CA SER A 201 -11.81 -37.45 -19.37
C SER A 201 -10.46 -37.61 -20.06
N LYS A 202 -10.40 -38.43 -21.10
CA LYS A 202 -9.20 -38.61 -21.94
C LYS A 202 -9.14 -37.60 -23.07
N GLU A 203 -10.12 -36.72 -23.17
CA GLU A 203 -10.17 -35.70 -24.19
C GLU A 203 -9.61 -34.42 -23.60
N THR A 204 -8.54 -33.90 -24.21
CA THR A 204 -7.90 -32.63 -23.86
C THR A 204 -7.44 -31.92 -25.14
N ARG A 205 -7.00 -30.66 -25.04
CA ARG A 205 -6.33 -29.92 -26.12
C ARG A 205 -5.12 -30.63 -26.75
N TYR A 206 -4.55 -31.62 -26.07
CA TYR A 206 -3.42 -32.41 -26.57
C TYR A 206 -3.85 -33.61 -27.42
N GLY A 207 -5.17 -33.84 -27.55
CA GLY A 207 -5.75 -34.95 -28.29
C GLY A 207 -6.30 -36.05 -27.37
N VAL A 208 -7.08 -36.93 -27.98
CA VAL A 208 -7.77 -38.02 -27.28
C VAL A 208 -6.75 -39.09 -26.84
N GLY A 209 -6.76 -39.43 -25.55
CA GLY A 209 -5.93 -40.50 -24.99
C GLY A 209 -4.48 -40.14 -24.69
N VAL A 210 -4.07 -38.89 -24.95
CA VAL A 210 -2.70 -38.41 -24.66
C VAL A 210 -2.50 -38.16 -23.17
N MET A 211 -3.45 -37.49 -22.53
CA MET A 211 -3.50 -37.30 -21.08
C MET A 211 -4.94 -37.11 -20.63
N THR A 212 -5.19 -37.32 -19.35
CA THR A 212 -6.49 -37.02 -18.74
C THR A 212 -6.62 -35.52 -18.41
N TRP A 213 -7.86 -35.01 -18.40
CA TRP A 213 -8.14 -33.64 -17.95
C TRP A 213 -7.59 -33.37 -16.54
N GLY A 214 -7.67 -34.36 -15.65
CA GLY A 214 -7.11 -34.28 -14.32
C GLY A 214 -5.58 -34.14 -14.31
N GLU A 215 -4.87 -34.92 -15.13
CA GLU A 215 -3.41 -34.75 -15.29
C GLU A 215 -3.04 -33.37 -15.82
N PHE A 216 -3.85 -32.82 -16.73
CA PHE A 216 -3.62 -31.48 -17.27
C PHE A 216 -3.77 -30.41 -16.19
N ILE A 217 -4.87 -30.42 -15.45
CA ILE A 217 -5.11 -29.48 -14.34
C ILE A 217 -4.05 -29.63 -13.24
N GLU A 218 -3.67 -30.86 -12.88
CA GLU A 218 -2.63 -31.13 -11.89
C GLU A 218 -1.27 -30.55 -12.33
N GLN A 219 -0.89 -30.73 -13.60
CA GLN A 219 0.35 -30.20 -14.15
C GLN A 219 0.34 -28.67 -14.18
N GLU A 220 -0.75 -28.05 -14.62
CA GLU A 220 -0.84 -26.59 -14.71
C GLU A 220 -0.97 -25.92 -13.33
N ASN A 221 -1.67 -26.54 -12.37
CA ASN A 221 -1.67 -26.10 -10.96
C ASN A 221 -0.26 -26.17 -10.36
N THR A 222 0.48 -27.25 -10.60
CA THR A 222 1.88 -27.37 -10.14
C THR A 222 2.77 -26.30 -10.77
N ARG A 223 2.64 -26.05 -12.07
CA ARG A 223 3.37 -24.96 -12.74
C ARG A 223 3.03 -23.58 -12.18
N PHE A 224 1.78 -23.37 -11.80
CA PHE A 224 1.36 -22.12 -11.17
C PHE A 224 2.00 -21.93 -9.80
N THR A 225 1.97 -22.97 -8.95
CA THR A 225 2.64 -22.91 -7.63
C THR A 225 4.13 -22.69 -7.77
N ASP A 226 4.79 -23.41 -8.68
CA ASP A 226 6.24 -23.31 -8.90
C ASP A 226 6.65 -21.90 -9.35
N ARG A 227 5.84 -21.25 -10.21
CA ARG A 227 6.09 -19.87 -10.65
C ARG A 227 5.94 -18.86 -9.52
N ILE A 228 4.98 -19.07 -8.62
CA ILE A 228 4.83 -18.23 -7.44
C ILE A 228 6.02 -18.46 -6.49
N ASP A 229 6.41 -19.70 -6.24
CA ASP A 229 7.57 -20.03 -5.40
C ASP A 229 8.87 -19.44 -5.96
N ASP A 230 9.12 -19.59 -7.26
CA ASP A 230 10.27 -18.98 -7.93
C ASP A 230 10.29 -17.45 -7.81
N PHE A 231 9.11 -16.82 -7.88
CA PHE A 231 8.96 -15.38 -7.71
C PHE A 231 9.24 -14.96 -6.27
N LEU A 232 8.65 -15.63 -5.28
CA LEU A 232 8.87 -15.36 -3.86
C LEU A 232 10.33 -15.58 -3.47
N ASN A 233 10.95 -16.68 -3.91
CA ASN A 233 12.36 -16.97 -3.63
C ASN A 233 13.31 -15.87 -4.14
N LYS A 234 12.97 -15.21 -5.25
CA LYS A 234 13.80 -14.14 -5.84
C LYS A 234 13.50 -12.76 -5.24
N PHE A 235 12.25 -12.51 -4.85
CA PHE A 235 11.79 -11.14 -4.59
C PHE A 235 11.14 -10.92 -3.22
N ALA A 236 11.02 -11.93 -2.35
CA ALA A 236 10.33 -11.82 -1.06
C ALA A 236 10.82 -10.64 -0.20
N THR A 237 12.12 -10.32 -0.20
CA THR A 237 12.66 -9.20 0.60
C THR A 237 12.21 -7.82 0.12
N SER A 238 11.77 -7.71 -1.13
CA SER A 238 11.37 -6.44 -1.77
C SER A 238 9.84 -6.31 -1.91
N LEU A 239 9.08 -7.31 -1.45
CA LEU A 239 7.64 -7.34 -1.56
C LEU A 239 6.98 -6.89 -0.24
N PRO A 240 5.85 -6.17 -0.31
CA PRO A 240 5.00 -5.94 0.84
C PRO A 240 4.56 -7.25 1.51
N ILE A 241 4.47 -7.26 2.84
CA ILE A 241 4.13 -8.45 3.64
C ILE A 241 2.75 -9.01 3.25
N ASP A 242 1.77 -8.14 3.02
CA ASP A 242 0.42 -8.50 2.62
C ASP A 242 0.39 -9.20 1.25
N LEU A 243 1.27 -8.80 0.33
CA LEU A 243 1.39 -9.45 -0.97
C LEU A 243 2.07 -10.82 -0.85
N ILE A 244 3.07 -10.95 0.02
CA ILE A 244 3.71 -12.25 0.32
C ILE A 244 2.68 -13.21 0.90
N GLU A 245 1.91 -12.77 1.91
CA GLU A 245 0.85 -13.56 2.53
C GLU A 245 -0.19 -14.00 1.51
N LEU A 246 -0.62 -13.09 0.63
CA LEU A 246 -1.57 -13.41 -0.45
C LEU A 246 -1.00 -14.49 -1.39
N LEU A 247 0.24 -14.35 -1.84
CA LEU A 247 0.89 -15.30 -2.75
C LEU A 247 1.11 -16.68 -2.11
N VAL A 248 1.54 -16.72 -0.85
CA VAL A 248 1.68 -17.97 -0.08
C VAL A 248 0.32 -18.62 0.12
N SER A 249 -0.71 -17.84 0.50
CA SER A 249 -2.06 -18.38 0.67
C SER A 249 -2.66 -18.93 -0.63
N LEU A 250 -2.31 -18.34 -1.78
CA LEU A 250 -2.72 -18.82 -3.10
C LEU A 250 -2.02 -20.11 -3.49
N LYS A 251 -0.69 -20.19 -3.35
CA LYS A 251 0.08 -21.36 -3.78
C LYS A 251 -0.19 -22.60 -2.92
N GLU A 252 -0.52 -22.41 -1.64
CA GLU A 252 -0.83 -23.50 -0.69
C GLU A 252 -2.33 -23.79 -0.61
N HIS A 253 -3.14 -23.15 -1.46
CA HIS A 253 -4.57 -23.24 -1.37
C HIS A 253 -5.09 -24.65 -1.70
N SER A 254 -6.02 -25.17 -0.88
CA SER A 254 -6.61 -26.52 -1.05
C SER A 254 -7.25 -26.75 -2.42
N PHE A 255 -7.78 -25.70 -3.04
CA PHE A 255 -8.29 -25.72 -4.42
C PHE A 255 -7.26 -26.24 -5.42
N LEU A 256 -5.96 -25.98 -5.27
CA LEU A 256 -4.97 -26.45 -6.25
C LEU A 256 -4.76 -27.97 -6.22
N HIS A 257 -5.19 -28.64 -5.16
CA HIS A 257 -4.96 -30.07 -4.92
C HIS A 257 -6.20 -30.95 -5.11
N HIS A 258 -7.37 -30.39 -5.45
CA HIS A 258 -8.63 -31.15 -5.55
C HIS A 258 -8.55 -32.29 -6.57
N CYS A 259 -7.83 -32.10 -7.68
CA CYS A 259 -7.69 -33.11 -8.71
C CYS A 259 -6.90 -34.33 -8.20
N LYS A 260 -5.81 -34.08 -7.47
CA LYS A 260 -4.99 -35.13 -6.85
C LYS A 260 -5.82 -35.98 -5.88
N GLN A 261 -6.67 -35.33 -5.08
CA GLN A 261 -7.60 -36.03 -4.19
C GLN A 261 -8.62 -36.88 -4.97
N ALA A 262 -9.20 -36.35 -6.04
CA ALA A 262 -10.13 -37.09 -6.89
C ALA A 262 -9.48 -38.33 -7.53
N LYS A 263 -8.24 -38.22 -8.00
CA LYS A 263 -7.48 -39.36 -8.57
C LYS A 263 -7.17 -40.42 -7.52
N GLN A 264 -6.78 -40.01 -6.31
CA GLN A 264 -6.52 -40.94 -5.20
C GLN A 264 -7.79 -41.72 -4.82
N MET A 265 -8.95 -41.06 -4.75
CA MET A 265 -10.23 -41.73 -4.49
C MET A 265 -10.54 -42.80 -5.54
N SER A 266 -10.33 -42.52 -6.83
CA SER A 266 -10.55 -43.50 -7.89
C SER A 266 -9.56 -44.67 -7.89
N GLN A 267 -8.32 -44.45 -7.41
CA GLN A 267 -7.39 -45.55 -7.21
C GLN A 267 -7.89 -46.49 -6.10
N VAL A 268 -8.36 -45.91 -4.98
CA VAL A 268 -8.93 -46.66 -3.86
C VAL A 268 -10.18 -47.45 -4.27
N GLU A 269 -11.03 -46.92 -5.16
CA GLU A 269 -12.18 -47.66 -5.73
C GLU A 269 -11.75 -48.92 -6.48
N ARG A 270 -10.70 -48.81 -7.30
CA ARG A 270 -10.15 -49.94 -8.07
C ARG A 270 -9.57 -51.01 -7.16
N ASP A 271 -8.91 -50.59 -6.09
CA ASP A 271 -8.27 -51.50 -5.14
C ASP A 271 -9.30 -52.21 -4.23
N LEU A 272 -10.40 -51.53 -3.89
CA LEU A 272 -11.45 -52.05 -2.99
C LEU A 272 -12.63 -52.71 -3.73
N GLY A 273 -12.71 -52.62 -5.05
CA GLY A 273 -13.81 -53.16 -5.86
C GLY A 273 -15.17 -52.50 -5.62
N ASN A 274 -15.22 -51.43 -4.81
CA ASN A 274 -16.43 -50.70 -4.46
C ASN A 274 -16.43 -49.33 -5.13
N MET A 275 -17.53 -49.00 -5.82
CA MET A 275 -17.73 -47.70 -6.42
C MET A 275 -18.16 -46.71 -5.34
N PHE A 276 -17.36 -45.68 -5.06
CA PHE A 276 -17.83 -44.58 -4.23
C PHE A 276 -18.73 -43.67 -5.07
N PRO A 277 -19.77 -43.06 -4.48
CA PRO A 277 -20.50 -42.01 -5.16
C PRO A 277 -19.51 -40.91 -5.56
N ARG A 278 -19.53 -40.48 -6.83
CA ARG A 278 -18.65 -39.41 -7.35
C ARG A 278 -19.02 -38.03 -6.79
N VAL A 279 -19.08 -37.91 -5.47
CA VAL A 279 -19.20 -36.63 -4.78
C VAL A 279 -17.80 -36.03 -4.80
N HIS A 280 -17.50 -35.24 -5.83
CA HIS A 280 -16.26 -34.47 -5.84
C HIS A 280 -16.27 -33.55 -4.62
N LEU A 281 -15.15 -33.39 -3.91
CA LEU A 281 -15.07 -32.51 -2.72
C LEU A 281 -15.63 -31.10 -3.03
N LEU A 282 -15.43 -30.65 -4.27
CA LEU A 282 -15.97 -29.40 -4.84
C LEU A 282 -17.50 -29.35 -4.95
N THR A 283 -18.18 -30.48 -5.15
CA THR A 283 -19.65 -30.56 -5.19
C THR A 283 -20.29 -30.36 -3.82
N ILE A 284 -19.57 -30.62 -2.72
CA ILE A 284 -20.09 -30.39 -1.37
C ILE A 284 -20.22 -28.89 -1.09
N GLU A 285 -19.24 -28.08 -1.50
CA GLU A 285 -19.26 -26.61 -1.40
C GLU A 285 -20.48 -25.99 -2.10
N HIS A 286 -20.93 -26.59 -3.20
CA HIS A 286 -22.02 -26.09 -4.04
C HIS A 286 -23.31 -26.92 -3.92
N SER A 287 -23.35 -27.87 -2.99
CA SER A 287 -24.54 -28.66 -2.70
C SER A 287 -25.63 -27.79 -2.05
N SER A 288 -26.90 -28.06 -2.31
CA SER A 288 -28.02 -27.45 -1.56
C SER A 288 -28.08 -27.92 -0.10
N VAL A 289 -27.26 -28.90 0.28
CA VAL A 289 -27.17 -29.43 1.64
C VAL A 289 -26.49 -28.41 2.55
N ASN A 290 -27.21 -27.99 3.59
CA ASN A 290 -26.70 -27.10 4.62
C ASN A 290 -26.01 -27.92 5.71
N ILE A 291 -24.67 -27.90 5.71
CA ILE A 291 -23.83 -28.54 6.73
C ILE A 291 -23.10 -27.45 7.54
N PRO A 292 -22.90 -27.64 8.85
CA PRO A 292 -21.98 -26.82 9.63
C PRO A 292 -20.60 -26.81 8.98
N GLU A 293 -19.95 -25.65 8.89
CA GLU A 293 -18.61 -25.49 8.30
C GLU A 293 -18.49 -25.98 6.85
N LYS A 294 -19.50 -25.65 6.02
CA LYS A 294 -19.46 -25.95 4.59
C LYS A 294 -18.17 -25.39 3.96
N PRO A 295 -17.36 -26.23 3.27
CA PRO A 295 -16.13 -25.76 2.64
C PRO A 295 -16.46 -24.70 1.58
N ASN A 296 -15.62 -23.67 1.47
CA ASN A 296 -15.74 -22.55 0.52
C ASN A 296 -14.46 -22.39 -0.34
N SER A 297 -13.78 -23.49 -0.63
CA SER A 297 -12.42 -23.48 -1.17
C SER A 297 -12.35 -22.97 -2.61
N ILE A 298 -13.35 -23.24 -3.44
CA ILE A 298 -13.42 -22.67 -4.79
C ILE A 298 -13.56 -21.16 -4.69
N ARG A 299 -14.58 -20.68 -3.98
CA ARG A 299 -14.87 -19.24 -3.91
C ARG A 299 -13.72 -18.48 -3.29
N ASP A 300 -13.20 -18.95 -2.16
CA ASP A 300 -12.08 -18.31 -1.44
C ASP A 300 -10.82 -18.20 -2.32
N PHE A 301 -10.48 -19.26 -3.05
CA PHE A 301 -9.35 -19.23 -3.98
C PHE A 301 -9.52 -18.16 -5.07
N HIS A 302 -10.70 -18.12 -5.71
CA HIS A 302 -10.96 -17.18 -6.79
C HIS A 302 -11.06 -15.74 -6.28
N GLU A 303 -11.57 -15.51 -5.07
CA GLU A 303 -11.56 -14.18 -4.42
C GLU A 303 -10.13 -13.71 -4.14
N LYS A 304 -9.25 -14.59 -3.62
CA LYS A 304 -7.82 -14.29 -3.43
C LYS A 304 -7.13 -14.01 -4.77
N LEU A 305 -7.43 -14.78 -5.80
CA LEU A 305 -6.89 -14.58 -7.14
C LEU A 305 -7.34 -13.24 -7.73
N LEU A 306 -8.62 -12.87 -7.56
CA LEU A 306 -9.15 -11.57 -7.97
C LEU A 306 -8.49 -10.41 -7.22
N SER A 307 -8.24 -10.57 -5.91
CA SER A 307 -7.49 -9.58 -5.12
C SER A 307 -6.08 -9.37 -5.68
N LEU A 308 -5.39 -10.44 -6.05
CA LEU A 308 -4.07 -10.37 -6.67
C LEU A 308 -4.11 -9.70 -8.05
N ILE A 309 -5.10 -10.05 -8.88
CA ILE A 309 -5.32 -9.43 -10.20
C ILE A 309 -5.64 -7.94 -10.05
N ALA A 310 -6.46 -7.55 -9.07
CA ALA A 310 -6.79 -6.16 -8.79
C ALA A 310 -5.55 -5.36 -8.39
N LYS A 311 -4.72 -5.90 -7.47
CA LYS A 311 -3.42 -5.29 -7.11
C LYS A 311 -2.52 -5.13 -8.34
N LEU A 312 -2.51 -6.11 -9.25
CA LEU A 312 -1.73 -6.05 -10.48
C LEU A 312 -2.26 -4.96 -11.43
N ASP A 313 -3.57 -4.91 -11.66
CA ASP A 313 -4.24 -3.94 -12.53
C ASP A 313 -4.11 -2.49 -12.01
N GLU A 314 -4.12 -2.28 -10.70
CA GLU A 314 -3.90 -0.95 -10.08
C GLU A 314 -2.47 -0.45 -10.31
N ASN A 315 -1.49 -1.35 -10.31
CA ASN A 315 -0.07 -1.01 -10.39
C ASN A 315 0.47 -1.03 -11.82
N THR A 316 -0.26 -1.60 -12.78
CA THR A 316 0.16 -1.68 -14.18
C THR A 316 -0.71 -0.79 -15.07
N LEU A 317 -0.09 0.05 -15.92
CA LEU A 317 -0.80 1.05 -16.72
C LEU A 317 -1.67 0.39 -17.81
N GLY A 318 -2.95 0.19 -17.53
CA GLY A 318 -4.01 0.09 -18.55
C GLY A 318 -4.29 -1.30 -19.14
N GLU A 319 -3.50 -2.32 -18.82
CA GLU A 319 -3.65 -3.65 -19.42
C GLU A 319 -4.35 -4.58 -18.44
N ARG A 320 -5.67 -4.40 -18.31
CA ARG A 320 -6.49 -5.32 -17.52
C ARG A 320 -6.38 -6.72 -18.12
N ILE A 321 -6.23 -7.72 -17.27
CA ILE A 321 -6.27 -9.11 -17.71
C ILE A 321 -7.67 -9.39 -18.24
N SER A 322 -7.77 -9.73 -19.53
CA SER A 322 -9.01 -10.18 -20.17
C SER A 322 -8.75 -11.48 -20.91
N MET A 323 -9.75 -12.35 -20.94
CA MET A 323 -9.71 -13.63 -21.63
C MET A 323 -10.65 -13.58 -22.82
N THR A 324 -10.29 -14.22 -23.92
CA THR A 324 -11.20 -14.45 -25.05
C THR A 324 -11.48 -15.94 -25.11
N VAL A 325 -12.72 -16.33 -24.84
CA VAL A 325 -13.16 -17.73 -24.81
C VAL A 325 -13.96 -18.03 -26.06
N ASP A 326 -13.58 -19.07 -26.79
CA ASP A 326 -14.32 -19.58 -27.94
C ASP A 326 -15.48 -20.46 -27.46
N LEU A 327 -16.71 -19.93 -27.57
CA LEU A 327 -17.95 -20.60 -27.18
C LEU A 327 -18.81 -20.98 -28.40
N ARG A 328 -18.19 -21.18 -29.56
CA ARG A 328 -18.89 -21.63 -30.78
C ARG A 328 -19.41 -23.06 -30.66
N LYS A 329 -20.55 -23.31 -31.28
CA LYS A 329 -21.20 -24.62 -31.37
C LYS A 329 -20.25 -25.71 -31.89
N GLY A 330 -20.09 -26.78 -31.11
CA GLY A 330 -19.18 -27.90 -31.44
C GLY A 330 -17.74 -27.73 -30.93
N VAL A 331 -17.40 -26.58 -30.34
CA VAL A 331 -16.11 -26.33 -29.65
C VAL A 331 -16.28 -26.36 -28.13
N THR A 332 -17.51 -26.32 -27.63
CA THR A 332 -17.88 -26.37 -26.20
C THR A 332 -18.32 -27.78 -25.74
N ALA A 333 -18.12 -28.81 -26.57
CA ALA A 333 -18.58 -30.18 -26.32
C ALA A 333 -17.51 -31.18 -26.79
N PRO A 334 -17.35 -32.36 -26.13
CA PRO A 334 -18.47 -33.21 -25.70
C PRO A 334 -18.96 -33.08 -24.25
N SER A 335 -19.99 -33.88 -23.93
CA SER A 335 -20.69 -34.00 -22.64
C SER A 335 -19.82 -33.71 -21.42
N ILE A 336 -20.28 -32.82 -20.53
CA ILE A 336 -19.74 -32.46 -19.19
C ILE A 336 -18.42 -33.18 -18.89
N GLY A 337 -17.32 -32.51 -19.20
CA GLY A 337 -15.96 -33.04 -19.03
C GLY A 337 -15.46 -33.85 -20.23
N SER A 338 -15.46 -33.23 -21.40
CA SER A 338 -14.83 -33.77 -22.61
C SER A 338 -14.21 -32.60 -23.36
N ALA A 339 -12.89 -32.45 -23.28
CA ALA A 339 -12.20 -31.24 -23.70
C ALA A 339 -11.70 -31.34 -25.15
N ILE A 340 -12.38 -30.64 -26.05
CA ILE A 340 -11.88 -30.30 -27.38
C ILE A 340 -11.84 -28.78 -27.47
N ALA A 341 -10.65 -28.21 -27.64
CA ALA A 341 -10.47 -26.79 -27.90
C ALA A 341 -9.22 -26.54 -28.74
N GLU A 342 -9.39 -25.95 -29.92
CA GLU A 342 -8.28 -25.43 -30.73
C GLU A 342 -7.64 -24.18 -30.11
N ILE A 343 -6.40 -23.94 -30.55
CA ILE A 343 -5.39 -23.02 -29.98
C ILE A 343 -5.81 -21.54 -30.02
N ILE A 344 -5.71 -20.84 -28.89
CA ILE A 344 -5.82 -19.38 -28.79
C ILE A 344 -4.46 -18.74 -29.09
N LYS A 345 -4.41 -17.76 -30.00
CA LYS A 345 -3.29 -16.81 -30.16
C LYS A 345 -3.49 -15.61 -29.22
N PHE A 346 -2.45 -15.21 -28.50
CA PHE A 346 -2.40 -13.95 -27.73
C PHE A 346 -1.29 -13.01 -28.26
N GLY A 347 -1.62 -11.72 -28.41
CA GLY A 347 -0.78 -10.58 -28.85
C GLY A 347 -1.52 -9.24 -28.62
N PRO A 348 -0.84 -8.07 -28.60
CA PRO A 348 -1.04 -7.04 -27.55
C PRO A 348 -2.07 -5.90 -27.78
N PHE A 349 -2.62 -5.46 -26.63
CA PHE A 349 -3.06 -4.10 -26.17
C PHE A 349 -4.04 -3.23 -26.97
N GLU A 350 -5.16 -2.87 -26.31
CA GLU A 350 -5.93 -1.66 -26.62
C GLU A 350 -5.70 -0.59 -25.53
N PRO A 351 -5.37 0.66 -25.88
CA PRO A 351 -5.36 1.78 -24.95
C PRO A 351 -6.80 2.23 -24.63
N LYS A 352 -6.98 2.84 -23.45
CA LYS A 352 -8.26 3.45 -23.03
C LYS A 352 -8.78 4.42 -24.09
N ASN A 353 -9.99 4.18 -24.60
CA ASN A 353 -10.82 5.28 -25.09
C ASN A 353 -11.45 5.98 -23.88
N ASN A 354 -11.32 7.31 -23.89
CA ASN A 354 -11.73 8.26 -22.85
C ASN A 354 -13.16 8.08 -22.36
#